data_AF-A0A7I7MEZ6-F1
#
_entry.id   AF-A0A7I7MEZ6-F1
#
_cell.length_a   1.000
_cell.length_b   1.000
_cell.length_c   1.000
_cell.angle_alpha   90.00
_cell.angle_beta   90.00
_cell.angle_gamma   90.00
#
_symmetry.space_group_name_H-M   'P 1'
#
loop_
_entity.id
_entity.type
_entity.pdbx_description
1 polymer ?
#
loop_
_entity_poly.entity_id
_entity_poly.type
_entity_poly.pdbx_seq_one_letter_code
_entity_poly.pdbx_strand_id
1 'polypeptide(L)'
;MHLEQRIAHHVRMAEAYRDAYLRQGVQDGEAFADAWKFAEDGVYVSPYFTGDQVFKLSEFPEDTARASTMEAKAYSLSFPDWKPASFGYWPANNGVVMKTRWEGHTKHGVKMGFYSYSFIETNDDGQITRWETHVNDEYNAFLDVALGVHGPFHGTGEYLEALERTLAAAGVTV
;
A
#
# COMPACT_ATOMS: atom_id res chain seq x y z
N MET A 1 10.60 -20.88 12.29
CA MET A 1 10.63 -21.51 10.94
C MET A 1 12.06 -21.80 10.50
N HIS A 2 12.32 -22.85 9.70
CA HIS A 2 13.61 -23.03 9.02
C HIS A 2 13.79 -22.02 7.87
N LEU A 3 15.04 -21.78 7.43
CA LEU A 3 15.36 -20.76 6.41
C LEU A 3 14.50 -20.87 5.14
N GLU A 4 14.39 -22.06 4.56
CA GLU A 4 13.59 -22.30 3.35
C GLU A 4 12.11 -21.97 3.56
N GLN A 5 11.57 -22.30 4.74
CA GLN A 5 10.18 -21.99 5.10
C GLN A 5 9.96 -20.48 5.26
N ARG A 6 10.95 -19.76 5.82
CA ARG A 6 10.91 -18.29 5.94
C ARG A 6 10.90 -17.65 4.56
N ILE A 7 11.85 -18.01 3.70
CA ILE A 7 11.89 -17.50 2.31
C ILE A 7 10.58 -17.80 1.57
N ALA A 8 10.06 -19.03 1.66
CA ALA A 8 8.79 -19.38 1.02
C ALA A 8 7.60 -18.58 1.59
N HIS A 9 7.60 -18.27 2.89
CA HIS A 9 6.60 -17.40 3.50
C HIS A 9 6.64 -15.99 2.94
N HIS A 10 7.83 -15.40 2.86
CA HIS A 10 8.05 -14.07 2.32
C HIS A 10 7.73 -13.94 0.82
N VAL A 11 7.98 -14.99 0.04
CA VAL A 11 7.51 -15.09 -1.36
C VAL A 11 5.99 -15.02 -1.40
N ARG A 12 5.28 -15.84 -0.60
CA ARG A 12 3.81 -15.83 -0.57
C ARG A 12 3.24 -14.48 -0.16
N MET A 13 3.88 -13.79 0.79
CA MET A 13 3.48 -12.43 1.18
C MET A 13 3.54 -11.46 0.01
N ALA A 14 4.63 -11.47 -0.77
CA ALA A 14 4.79 -10.58 -1.91
C ALA A 14 3.83 -10.93 -3.07
N GLU A 15 3.64 -12.21 -3.34
CA GLU A 15 2.74 -12.68 -4.40
C GLU A 15 1.28 -12.39 -4.08
N ALA A 16 0.84 -12.61 -2.83
CA ALA A 16 -0.50 -12.26 -2.40
C ALA A 16 -0.79 -10.76 -2.56
N TYR A 17 0.17 -9.91 -2.17
CA TYR A 17 0.07 -8.46 -2.38
C TYR A 17 -0.03 -8.11 -3.88
N ARG A 18 0.88 -8.64 -4.70
CA ARG A 18 0.88 -8.41 -6.15
C ARG A 18 -0.45 -8.82 -6.79
N ASP A 19 -0.92 -10.02 -6.48
CA ASP A 19 -2.06 -10.63 -7.16
C ASP A 19 -3.37 -9.90 -6.82
N ALA A 20 -3.54 -9.48 -5.56
CA ALA A 20 -4.69 -8.68 -5.12
C ALA A 20 -4.78 -7.35 -5.89
N TYR A 21 -3.67 -6.64 -6.06
CA TYR A 21 -3.65 -5.39 -6.82
C TYR A 21 -3.71 -5.60 -8.34
N LEU A 22 -3.07 -6.64 -8.87
CA LEU A 22 -3.06 -6.92 -10.31
C LEU A 22 -4.44 -7.27 -10.85
N ARG A 23 -5.24 -7.99 -10.07
CA ARG A 23 -6.65 -8.29 -10.39
C ARG A 23 -7.62 -7.18 -9.95
N GLN A 24 -7.09 -6.07 -9.42
CA GLN A 24 -7.82 -4.93 -8.87
C GLN A 24 -8.80 -5.30 -7.74
N GLY A 25 -8.67 -6.47 -7.11
CA GLY A 25 -9.62 -6.94 -6.09
C GLY A 25 -9.56 -6.16 -4.78
N VAL A 26 -8.46 -5.43 -4.53
CA VAL A 26 -8.33 -4.52 -3.36
C VAL A 26 -9.44 -3.47 -3.34
N GLN A 27 -9.91 -3.02 -4.51
CA GLN A 27 -11.03 -2.09 -4.61
C GLN A 27 -12.36 -2.71 -4.14
N ASP A 28 -12.45 -4.04 -4.13
CA ASP A 28 -13.63 -4.80 -3.69
C ASP A 28 -13.49 -5.32 -2.25
N GLY A 29 -12.46 -4.87 -1.52
CA GLY A 29 -12.21 -5.27 -0.14
C GLY A 29 -11.32 -6.51 0.01
N GLU A 30 -10.69 -6.98 -1.08
CA GLU A 30 -9.71 -8.06 -0.96
C GLU A 30 -8.53 -7.62 -0.08
N ALA A 31 -8.30 -8.39 0.97
CA ALA A 31 -7.14 -8.26 1.83
C ALA A 31 -6.17 -9.42 1.59
N PHE A 32 -4.89 -9.15 1.77
CA PHE A 32 -3.85 -10.19 1.83
C PHE A 32 -3.61 -10.68 3.28
N ALA A 33 -4.62 -10.53 4.15
CA ALA A 33 -4.55 -10.85 5.58
C ALA A 33 -4.28 -12.34 5.87
N ASP A 34 -4.55 -13.24 4.92
CA ASP A 34 -4.20 -14.65 5.04
C ASP A 34 -2.68 -14.87 4.92
N ALA A 35 -2.00 -14.04 4.13
CA ALA A 35 -0.55 -14.08 3.97
C ALA A 35 0.18 -13.13 4.94
N TRP A 36 -0.41 -11.97 5.23
CA TRP A 36 0.18 -10.96 6.11
C TRP A 36 -0.48 -11.02 7.48
N LYS A 37 0.32 -11.36 8.48
CA LYS A 37 -0.06 -11.27 9.89
C LYS A 37 0.82 -10.21 10.54
N PHE A 38 0.23 -9.30 11.28
CA PHE A 38 0.97 -8.26 12.01
C PHE A 38 1.30 -8.75 13.41
N ALA A 39 2.51 -8.45 13.89
CA ALA A 39 2.85 -8.61 15.29
C ALA A 39 2.05 -7.56 16.11
N GLU A 40 1.78 -7.86 17.38
CA GLU A 40 1.02 -6.97 18.28
C GLU A 40 1.69 -5.59 18.43
N ASP A 41 3.02 -5.58 18.43
CA ASP A 41 3.89 -4.41 18.51
C ASP A 41 4.42 -3.98 17.12
N GLY A 42 3.86 -4.52 16.03
CA GLY A 42 4.27 -4.20 14.68
C GLY A 42 4.10 -2.70 14.38
N VAL A 43 5.04 -2.13 13.63
CA VAL A 43 5.04 -0.69 13.31
C VAL A 43 5.01 -0.39 11.82
N TYR A 44 4.41 0.75 11.48
CA TYR A 44 4.42 1.35 10.15
C TYR A 44 5.26 2.63 10.15
N VAL A 45 6.06 2.81 9.08
CA VAL A 45 6.85 4.02 8.86
C VAL A 45 6.81 4.41 7.39
N SER A 46 6.68 5.70 7.09
CA SER A 46 6.87 6.20 5.75
C SER A 46 7.34 7.66 5.81
N PRO A 47 8.49 8.00 5.20
CA PRO A 47 8.88 9.41 5.07
C PRO A 47 7.81 10.27 4.37
N TYR A 48 6.99 9.64 3.50
CA TYR A 48 5.95 10.33 2.75
C TYR A 48 4.65 10.51 3.54
N PHE A 49 4.22 9.50 4.31
CA PHE A 49 2.94 9.53 5.02
C PHE A 49 3.04 9.91 6.50
N THR A 50 4.13 9.53 7.16
CA THR A 50 4.31 9.67 8.61
C THR A 50 5.47 10.60 8.96
N GLY A 51 6.23 11.06 7.97
CA GLY A 51 7.49 11.78 8.20
C GLY A 51 8.44 10.94 9.04
N ASP A 52 8.93 11.52 10.14
CA ASP A 52 9.82 10.85 11.09
C ASP A 52 9.08 10.02 12.17
N GLN A 53 7.75 9.99 12.13
CA GLN A 53 6.95 9.30 13.14
C GLN A 53 6.83 7.80 12.84
N VAL A 54 6.85 7.02 13.92
CA VAL A 54 6.62 5.57 13.92
C VAL A 54 5.26 5.30 14.50
N PHE A 55 4.39 4.64 13.74
CA PHE A 55 3.03 4.32 14.15
C PHE A 55 2.91 2.85 14.47
N LYS A 56 2.22 2.48 15.56
CA LYS A 56 1.87 1.07 15.75
C LYS A 56 0.76 0.71 14.77
N LEU A 57 0.92 -0.43 14.09
CA LEU A 57 -0.08 -0.97 13.19
C LEU A 57 -1.38 -1.32 13.92
N SER A 58 -1.30 -1.67 15.21
CA SER A 58 -2.47 -1.88 16.08
C SER A 58 -3.20 -0.59 16.48
N GLU A 59 -2.54 0.57 16.37
CA GLU A 59 -3.11 1.89 16.69
C GLU A 59 -3.58 2.64 15.44
N PHE A 60 -3.39 2.07 14.23
CA PHE A 60 -3.98 2.62 13.03
C PHE A 60 -5.52 2.51 13.14
N PRO A 61 -6.26 3.64 13.14
CA PRO A 61 -7.71 3.66 13.40
C PRO A 61 -8.54 2.89 12.38
N GLU A 62 -7.97 2.59 11.22
CA GLU A 62 -8.57 1.82 10.14
C GLU A 62 -7.75 0.55 9.91
N ASP A 63 -8.43 -0.59 9.83
CA ASP A 63 -7.82 -1.85 9.38
C ASP A 63 -6.98 -1.56 8.12
N THR A 64 -5.73 -2.01 8.08
CA THR A 64 -4.84 -1.80 6.93
C THR A 64 -5.51 -2.24 5.62
N ALA A 65 -6.37 -3.26 5.66
CA ALA A 65 -7.19 -3.65 4.52
C ALA A 65 -8.16 -2.55 4.08
N ARG A 66 -8.85 -1.90 5.02
CA ARG A 66 -9.77 -0.79 4.74
C ARG A 66 -9.03 0.40 4.13
N ALA A 67 -7.88 0.79 4.69
CA ALA A 67 -7.08 1.87 4.13
C ALA A 67 -6.66 1.56 2.69
N SER A 68 -6.13 0.36 2.42
CA SER A 68 -5.77 -0.06 1.06
C SER A 68 -6.97 -0.07 0.09
N THR A 69 -8.17 -0.46 0.56
CA THR A 69 -9.40 -0.38 -0.24
C THR A 69 -9.81 1.06 -0.54
N MET A 70 -9.71 1.97 0.44
CA MET A 70 -9.99 3.39 0.24
C MET A 70 -9.06 3.99 -0.80
N GLU A 71 -7.76 3.72 -0.70
CA GLU A 71 -6.75 4.15 -1.68
C GLU A 71 -7.09 3.63 -3.08
N ALA A 72 -7.31 2.31 -3.21
CA ALA A 72 -7.59 1.69 -4.50
C ALA A 72 -8.86 2.25 -5.14
N LYS A 73 -9.94 2.41 -4.37
CA LYS A 73 -11.19 3.01 -4.87
C LYS A 73 -10.98 4.46 -5.28
N ALA A 74 -10.32 5.28 -4.44
CA ALA A 74 -10.13 6.69 -4.71
C ALA A 74 -9.27 6.91 -5.98
N TYR A 75 -8.20 6.14 -6.15
CA TYR A 75 -7.35 6.23 -7.33
C TYR A 75 -8.06 5.79 -8.59
N SER A 76 -8.84 4.71 -8.52
CA SER A 76 -9.63 4.20 -9.64
C SER A 76 -10.69 5.18 -10.15
N LEU A 77 -11.12 6.18 -9.36
CA LEU A 77 -12.04 7.23 -9.83
C LEU A 77 -11.43 8.10 -10.93
N SER A 78 -10.14 8.42 -10.80
CA SER A 78 -9.37 9.18 -11.80
C SER A 78 -8.68 8.26 -12.80
N PHE A 79 -8.27 7.06 -12.38
CA PHE A 79 -7.48 6.11 -13.15
C PHE A 79 -8.11 4.70 -13.17
N PRO A 80 -9.13 4.43 -14.02
CA PRO A 80 -9.94 3.20 -13.94
C PRO A 80 -9.17 1.89 -14.14
N ASP A 81 -8.04 1.94 -14.84
CA ASP A 81 -7.17 0.80 -15.10
C ASP A 81 -5.92 0.78 -14.19
N TRP A 82 -5.92 1.58 -13.12
CA TRP A 82 -4.80 1.68 -12.19
C TRP A 82 -4.46 0.33 -11.56
N LYS A 83 -3.21 -0.10 -11.75
CA LYS A 83 -2.67 -1.36 -11.23
C LYS A 83 -1.14 -1.40 -11.35
N PRO A 84 -0.47 -2.44 -10.82
CA PRO A 84 0.94 -2.68 -11.06
C PRO A 84 1.22 -2.92 -12.55
N ALA A 85 2.09 -2.12 -13.16
CA ALA A 85 2.65 -2.36 -14.49
C ALA A 85 3.93 -3.21 -14.43
N SER A 86 4.67 -3.14 -13.31
CA SER A 86 5.71 -4.11 -12.99
C SER A 86 5.85 -4.29 -11.49
N PHE A 87 6.29 -5.48 -11.08
CA PHE A 87 6.45 -5.86 -9.68
C PHE A 87 7.70 -6.71 -9.51
N GLY A 88 8.62 -6.26 -8.66
CA GLY A 88 9.81 -7.01 -8.26
C GLY A 88 9.83 -7.22 -6.75
N TYR A 89 10.31 -8.37 -6.30
CA TYR A 89 10.43 -8.67 -4.88
C TYR A 89 11.69 -9.47 -4.57
N TRP A 90 12.21 -9.32 -3.35
CA TRP A 90 13.43 -9.96 -2.85
C TRP A 90 13.18 -10.48 -1.44
N PRO A 91 12.87 -11.79 -1.28
CA PRO A 91 12.68 -12.38 0.03
C PRO A 91 14.04 -12.60 0.71
N ALA A 92 14.08 -12.42 2.02
CA ALA A 92 15.23 -12.65 2.88
C ALA A 92 14.78 -13.44 4.11
N ASN A 93 15.71 -13.96 4.92
CA ASN A 93 15.32 -14.72 6.10
C ASN A 93 14.46 -13.88 7.08
N ASN A 94 14.70 -12.57 7.16
CA ASN A 94 14.04 -11.66 8.08
C ASN A 94 12.84 -10.91 7.48
N GLY A 95 12.48 -11.12 6.22
CA GLY A 95 11.44 -10.30 5.60
C GLY A 95 11.42 -10.31 4.07
N VAL A 96 10.81 -9.29 3.50
CA VAL A 96 10.73 -9.09 2.04
C VAL A 96 10.84 -7.62 1.68
N VAL A 97 11.57 -7.36 0.59
CA VAL A 97 11.58 -6.05 -0.07
C VAL A 97 10.77 -6.17 -1.35
N MET A 98 9.92 -5.17 -1.63
CA MET A 98 9.11 -5.09 -2.83
C MET A 98 9.33 -3.75 -3.53
N LYS A 99 9.35 -3.77 -4.86
CA LYS A 99 9.32 -2.57 -5.71
C LYS A 99 8.17 -2.72 -6.69
N THR A 100 7.31 -1.71 -6.76
CA THR A 100 6.15 -1.71 -7.65
C THR A 100 6.17 -0.47 -8.53
N ARG A 101 5.97 -0.65 -9.83
CA ARG A 101 5.61 0.42 -10.75
C ARG A 101 4.10 0.43 -10.87
N TRP A 102 3.46 1.47 -10.36
CA TRP A 102 2.03 1.70 -10.54
C TRP A 102 1.80 2.52 -11.79
N GLU A 103 0.84 2.13 -12.62
CA GLU A 103 0.40 2.94 -13.75
C GLU A 103 -1.12 2.90 -13.89
N GLY A 104 -1.68 3.97 -14.44
CA GLY A 104 -3.06 4.05 -14.87
C GLY A 104 -3.24 5.20 -15.86
N HIS A 105 -4.39 5.24 -16.53
CA HIS A 105 -4.77 6.27 -17.48
C HIS A 105 -5.91 7.11 -16.93
N THR A 106 -5.79 8.42 -17.06
CA THR A 106 -6.94 9.30 -16.82
C THR A 106 -8.09 8.96 -17.76
N LYS A 107 -9.31 9.43 -17.47
CA LYS A 107 -10.47 9.31 -18.38
C LYS A 107 -10.22 9.91 -19.78
N HIS A 108 -9.21 10.77 -19.91
CA HIS A 108 -8.77 11.36 -21.18
C HIS A 108 -7.61 10.61 -21.85
N GLY A 109 -7.19 9.46 -21.32
CA GLY A 109 -6.15 8.61 -21.88
C GLY A 109 -4.72 9.03 -21.54
N VAL A 110 -4.51 9.98 -20.63
CA VAL A 110 -3.17 10.38 -20.19
C VAL A 110 -2.62 9.34 -19.21
N LYS A 111 -1.51 8.68 -19.58
CA LYS A 111 -0.83 7.71 -18.72
C LYS A 111 -0.06 8.42 -17.61
N MET A 112 -0.28 7.99 -16.37
CA MET A 112 0.46 8.44 -15.18
C MET A 112 0.86 7.24 -14.33
N GLY A 113 1.81 7.44 -13.43
CA GLY A 113 2.30 6.37 -12.58
C GLY A 113 3.35 6.86 -11.61
N PHE A 114 3.74 5.99 -10.70
CA PHE A 114 4.79 6.23 -9.72
C PHE A 114 5.44 4.90 -9.32
N TYR A 115 6.58 4.97 -8.66
CA TYR A 115 7.21 3.83 -8.01
C TYR A 115 6.90 3.85 -6.52
N SER A 116 6.58 2.69 -5.96
CA SER A 116 6.62 2.47 -4.53
C SER A 116 7.62 1.37 -4.16
N TYR A 117 8.14 1.46 -2.95
CA TYR A 117 9.00 0.48 -2.33
C TYR A 117 8.44 0.13 -0.96
N SER A 118 8.42 -1.16 -0.64
CA SER A 118 8.02 -1.65 0.67
C SER A 118 9.15 -2.50 1.25
N PHE A 119 9.59 -2.16 2.45
CA PHE A 119 10.53 -2.94 3.25
C PHE A 119 9.74 -3.55 4.41
N ILE A 120 9.66 -4.86 4.44
CA ILE A 120 8.89 -5.60 5.45
C ILE A 120 9.84 -6.47 6.24
N GLU A 121 9.82 -6.33 7.55
CA GLU A 121 10.53 -7.19 8.50
C GLU A 121 9.53 -8.08 9.24
N THR A 122 9.97 -9.29 9.58
CA THR A 122 9.14 -10.29 10.28
C THR A 122 9.89 -10.96 11.43
N ASN A 123 9.15 -11.34 12.47
CA ASN A 123 9.65 -12.18 13.55
C ASN A 123 9.78 -13.66 13.12
N ASP A 124 10.17 -14.54 14.05
CA ASP A 124 10.39 -15.97 13.78
C ASP A 124 9.10 -16.75 13.46
N ASP A 125 7.95 -16.18 13.82
CA ASP A 125 6.60 -16.67 13.50
C ASP A 125 6.08 -16.12 12.17
N GLY A 126 6.86 -15.29 11.48
CA GLY A 126 6.50 -14.72 10.17
C GLY A 126 5.50 -13.58 10.25
N GLN A 127 5.30 -13.01 11.45
CA GLN A 127 4.46 -11.84 11.66
C GLN A 127 5.28 -10.57 11.39
N ILE A 128 4.66 -9.59 10.75
CA ILE A 128 5.24 -8.31 10.38
C ILE A 128 5.50 -7.49 11.65
N THR A 129 6.77 -7.19 11.90
CA THR A 129 7.22 -6.33 13.01
C THR A 129 7.48 -4.90 12.54
N ARG A 130 7.81 -4.72 11.26
CA ARG A 130 8.00 -3.41 10.65
C ARG A 130 7.56 -3.43 9.19
N TRP A 131 6.78 -2.46 8.79
CA TRP A 131 6.48 -2.17 7.40
C TRP A 131 6.83 -0.72 7.08
N GLU A 132 7.81 -0.54 6.20
CA GLU A 132 8.27 0.77 5.77
C GLU A 132 7.99 0.98 4.29
N THR A 133 7.38 2.11 3.94
CA THR A 133 7.04 2.45 2.55
C THR A 133 7.71 3.72 2.06
N HIS A 134 8.12 3.70 0.79
CA HIS A 134 8.68 4.84 0.07
C HIS A 134 8.01 4.98 -1.29
N VAL A 135 7.97 6.22 -1.79
CA VAL A 135 7.46 6.58 -3.11
C VAL A 135 8.41 7.58 -3.76
N ASN A 136 8.45 7.61 -5.10
CA ASN A 136 9.21 8.64 -5.81
C ASN A 136 8.35 9.88 -6.09
N ASP A 137 8.98 10.98 -6.51
CA ASP A 137 8.34 12.29 -6.72
C ASP A 137 7.18 12.29 -7.72
N GLU A 138 7.14 11.33 -8.65
CA GLU A 138 6.00 11.17 -9.59
C GLU A 138 4.67 10.96 -8.86
N TYR A 139 4.73 10.47 -7.62
CA TYR A 139 3.54 10.28 -6.79
C TYR A 139 2.82 11.60 -6.49
N ASN A 140 3.53 12.72 -6.37
CA ASN A 140 2.88 14.02 -6.14
C ASN A 140 1.99 14.42 -7.31
N ALA A 141 2.51 14.34 -8.53
CA ALA A 141 1.73 14.64 -9.73
C ALA A 141 0.55 13.65 -9.91
N PHE A 142 0.75 12.39 -9.51
CA PHE A 142 -0.32 11.41 -9.50
C PHE A 142 -1.43 11.78 -8.49
N LEU A 143 -1.06 12.16 -7.26
CA LEU A 143 -2.01 12.55 -6.20
C LEU A 143 -2.73 13.87 -6.49
N ASP A 144 -2.08 14.83 -7.16
CA ASP A 144 -2.75 16.06 -7.62
C ASP A 144 -3.96 15.75 -8.51
N VAL A 145 -3.88 14.70 -9.33
CA VAL A 145 -4.98 14.25 -10.19
C VAL A 145 -5.95 13.32 -9.45
N ALA A 146 -5.45 12.47 -8.55
CA ALA A 146 -6.27 11.50 -7.83
C ALA A 146 -7.11 12.15 -6.72
N LEU A 147 -6.48 12.98 -5.89
CA LEU A 147 -7.02 13.50 -4.62
C LEU A 147 -7.04 15.04 -4.53
N GLY A 148 -6.31 15.72 -5.42
CA GLY A 148 -6.17 17.18 -5.41
C GLY A 148 -5.26 17.72 -4.28
N VAL A 149 -4.55 16.83 -3.59
CA VAL A 149 -3.58 17.14 -2.53
C VAL A 149 -2.47 16.10 -2.55
N HIS A 150 -1.24 16.52 -2.24
CA HIS A 150 -0.08 15.64 -2.14
C HIS A 150 0.73 15.97 -0.88
N GLY A 151 1.59 15.04 -0.48
CA GLY A 151 2.44 15.13 0.70
C GLY A 151 3.76 15.91 0.48
N PRO A 152 4.78 15.70 1.33
CA PRO A 152 4.80 14.73 2.41
C PRO A 152 3.74 15.09 3.46
N PHE A 153 2.99 14.08 3.88
CA PHE A 153 2.02 14.17 4.96
C PHE A 153 2.74 13.97 6.29
N HIS A 154 2.28 14.68 7.33
CA HIS A 154 2.84 14.59 8.68
C HIS A 154 1.85 13.87 9.61
N GLY A 155 1.56 12.62 9.29
CA GLY A 155 0.57 11.78 9.97
C GLY A 155 -0.54 11.31 9.03
N THR A 156 -1.37 10.39 9.51
CA THR A 156 -2.36 9.68 8.66
C THR A 156 -3.65 10.48 8.43
N GLY A 157 -3.94 11.48 9.26
CA GLY A 157 -5.20 12.23 9.22
C GLY A 157 -5.46 12.93 7.89
N GLU A 158 -4.54 13.76 7.41
CA GLU A 158 -4.73 14.55 6.19
C GLU A 158 -4.93 13.68 4.95
N TYR A 159 -4.12 12.62 4.83
CA TYR A 159 -4.20 11.70 3.72
C TYR A 159 -5.53 10.91 3.72
N LEU A 160 -5.92 10.36 4.86
CA LEU A 160 -7.19 9.64 5.00
C LEU A 160 -8.40 10.57 4.75
N GLU A 161 -8.40 11.79 5.28
CA GLU A 161 -9.44 12.78 5.02
C GLU A 161 -9.56 13.12 3.53
N ALA A 162 -8.44 13.15 2.79
CA ALA A 162 -8.46 13.36 1.35
C ALA A 162 -9.11 12.19 0.61
N LEU A 163 -8.81 10.94 1.01
CA LEU A 163 -9.48 9.75 0.47
C LEU A 163 -10.98 9.79 0.74
N GLU A 164 -11.38 10.00 2.00
CA GLU A 164 -12.79 10.06 2.40
C GLU A 164 -13.56 11.13 1.63
N ARG A 165 -13.01 12.34 1.54
CA ARG A 165 -13.61 13.44 0.78
C ARG A 165 -13.80 13.08 -0.69
N THR A 166 -12.80 12.46 -1.30
CA THR A 166 -12.81 12.07 -2.71
C THR A 166 -13.87 11.01 -2.99
N LEU A 167 -13.95 9.99 -2.12
CA LEU A 167 -14.93 8.92 -2.22
C LEU A 167 -16.36 9.43 -1.97
N ALA A 168 -16.55 10.26 -0.95
CA ALA A 168 -17.84 10.88 -0.63
C ALA A 168 -18.36 11.76 -1.78
N ALA A 169 -17.50 12.56 -2.41
CA ALA A 169 -17.86 13.37 -3.57
C ALA A 169 -18.31 12.54 -4.79
N ALA A 170 -17.79 11.32 -4.91
CA ALA A 170 -18.19 10.37 -5.95
C ALA A 170 -19.37 9.47 -5.55
N GLY A 171 -19.90 9.60 -4.32
CA GLY A 171 -20.95 8.73 -3.79
C GLY A 171 -20.51 7.27 -3.59
N VAL A 172 -19.20 7.04 -3.41
CA VAL A 172 -18.62 5.71 -3.19
C VAL A 172 -18.46 5.44 -1.69
N THR A 173 -18.96 4.30 -1.23
CA THR A 173 -18.79 3.83 0.16
C THR A 173 -17.69 2.78 0.25
N VAL A 174 -17.04 2.70 1.41
CA VAL A 174 -16.05 1.65 1.75
C VAL A 174 -16.57 0.76 2.85
#